data_AF-A0A418JK57-F1
#
_entry.id   AF-A0A418JK57-F1
#
_cell.length_a   1.000
_cell.length_b   1.000
_cell.length_c   1.000
_cell.angle_alpha   90.00
_cell.angle_beta   90.00
_cell.angle_gamma   90.00
#
_symmetry.space_group_name_H-M   'P 1'
#
loop_
_entity.id
_entity.type
_entity.pdbx_description
1 polymer ?
#
loop_
_entity_poly.entity_id
_entity_poly.type
_entity_poly.pdbx_seq_one_letter_code
_entity_poly.pdbx_strand_id
1 'polypeptide(L)' 'FITQNDGIIKINTTAPKQDITSSRVYQGRLHRIDVEKQLLYAEFPSLQQWMENEMHEEE' A
#
# COMPACT_ATOMS: atom_id res chain seq x y z
N PHE A 1 -14.83 12.64 6.84
CA PHE A 1 -13.82 12.62 7.92
C PHE A 1 -14.47 13.09 9.21
N ILE A 2 -14.11 12.51 10.35
CA ILE A 2 -14.78 12.77 11.63
C ILE A 2 -13.81 13.53 12.52
N THR A 3 -14.27 14.60 13.15
CA THR A 3 -13.53 15.30 14.22
C THR A 3 -14.19 15.00 15.56
N GLN A 4 -13.36 14.68 16.57
CA GLN A 4 -13.81 14.40 17.93
C GLN A 4 -13.23 15.47 18.85
N ASN A 5 -14.09 16.38 19.32
CA ASN A 5 -13.74 17.39 20.31
C ASN A 5 -14.68 17.21 21.51
N ASP A 6 -14.12 17.01 22.71
CA ASP A 6 -14.85 16.94 23.98
C ASP A 6 -16.06 15.98 23.97
N GLY A 7 -15.88 14.79 23.39
CA GLY A 7 -16.93 13.76 23.32
C GLY A 7 -17.99 13.98 22.25
N ILE A 8 -17.94 15.10 21.51
CA ILE A 8 -18.86 15.38 20.39
C ILE A 8 -18.19 14.95 19.09
N ILE A 9 -18.78 13.94 18.45
CA ILE A 9 -18.39 13.43 17.13
C ILE A 9 -19.07 14.30 16.06
N LYS A 10 -18.29 15.07 15.30
CA LYS A 10 -18.80 15.87 14.18
C LYS A 10 -18.32 15.30 12.86
N ILE A 11 -19.24 15.14 11.91
CA ILE A 11 -18.90 14.81 10.53
C ILE A 11 -18.40 16.09 9.88
N ASN A 12 -17.12 16.10 9.51
CA ASN A 12 -16.53 17.20 8.76
C ASN A 12 -16.98 17.09 7.29
N THR A 13 -17.94 17.94 6.93
CA THR A 13 -18.57 18.01 5.60
C THR A 13 -17.72 18.76 4.56
N THR A 14 -16.69 19.49 5.00
CA THR A 14 -15.78 20.27 4.14
C THR A 14 -14.40 19.64 3.99
N ALA A 15 -14.21 18.44 4.56
CA ALA A 15 -12.93 17.74 4.47
C ALA A 15 -12.58 17.44 3.00
N PRO A 16 -11.37 17.80 2.55
CA PRO A 16 -10.96 17.57 1.17
C PRO A 16 -10.97 16.07 0.88
N LYS A 17 -11.45 15.69 -0.31
CA LYS A 17 -11.37 14.32 -0.78
C LYS A 17 -9.89 13.95 -0.84
N GLN A 18 -9.46 13.02 0.02
CA GLN A 18 -8.10 12.50 -0.02
C GLN A 18 -7.94 11.63 -1.26
N ASP A 19 -6.78 11.73 -1.88
CA ASP A 19 -6.43 10.86 -3.00
C ASP A 19 -6.38 9.40 -2.51
N ILE A 20 -6.91 8.46 -3.29
CA ILE A 20 -6.90 7.06 -2.91
C ILE A 20 -5.46 6.53 -2.77
N THR A 21 -4.51 7.14 -3.50
CA THR A 21 -3.08 6.84 -3.42
C THR A 21 -2.48 7.19 -2.05
N SER A 22 -3.10 8.06 -1.25
CA SER A 22 -2.59 8.31 0.11
C SER A 22 -3.02 7.24 1.12
N SER A 23 -3.93 6.33 0.75
CA SER A 23 -4.39 5.28 1.65
C SER A 23 -3.36 4.15 1.76
N ARG A 24 -2.85 3.91 2.97
CA ARG A 24 -1.96 2.78 3.27
C ARG A 24 -2.54 1.44 2.82
N VAL A 25 -3.84 1.23 3.02
CA VAL A 25 -4.52 -0.02 2.62
C VAL A 25 -4.54 -0.17 1.10
N TYR A 26 -4.78 0.93 0.39
CA TYR A 26 -4.77 0.91 -1.08
C TYR A 26 -3.37 0.66 -1.62
N GLN A 27 -2.36 1.36 -1.08
CA GLN A 27 -0.96 1.15 -1.45
C GLN A 27 -0.49 -0.29 -1.18
N GLY A 28 -0.88 -0.87 -0.04
CA GLY A 28 -0.59 -2.28 0.24
C GLY A 28 -1.22 -3.25 -0.76
N ARG A 29 -2.42 -2.94 -1.28
CA ARG A 29 -3.06 -3.75 -2.34
C ARG A 29 -2.33 -3.62 -3.67
N LEU A 30 -1.90 -2.41 -4.04
CA LEU A 30 -1.12 -2.19 -5.26
C LEU A 30 0.21 -2.97 -5.20
N HIS A 31 0.94 -2.85 -4.10
CA HIS A 31 2.18 -3.58 -3.90
C HIS A 31 1.98 -5.10 -4.04
N ARG A 32 0.93 -5.65 -3.41
CA ARG A 32 0.63 -7.08 -3.52
C ARG A 32 0.34 -7.51 -4.97
N ILE A 33 -0.43 -6.72 -5.70
CA ILE A 33 -0.76 -6.99 -7.11
C ILE A 33 0.51 -7.00 -7.97
N ASP A 34 1.45 -6.09 -7.72
CA ASP A 34 2.68 -6.03 -8.49
C ASP A 34 3.61 -7.22 -8.20
N VAL A 35 3.72 -7.64 -6.95
CA VAL A 35 4.41 -8.88 -6.58
C VAL A 35 3.75 -10.10 -7.24
N GLU A 36 2.42 -10.20 -7.21
CA GLU A 36 1.68 -11.29 -7.85
C GLU A 36 1.94 -11.37 -9.37
N LYS A 37 1.98 -10.22 -10.07
CA LYS A 37 2.33 -10.18 -11.50
C LYS A 37 3.76 -10.65 -11.74
N GLN A 38 4.70 -10.21 -10.92
CA GLN A 38 6.10 -10.60 -11.07
C GLN A 38 6.26 -12.11 -10.90
N LEU A 39 5.65 -12.70 -9.86
CA LEU A 39 5.66 -14.15 -9.64
C LEU A 39 5.04 -14.95 -10.80
N LEU A 40 3.98 -14.42 -11.42
CA LEU A 40 3.27 -15.13 -12.49
C LEU A 40 3.98 -15.06 -13.85
N TYR A 41 4.62 -13.94 -14.15
CA TYR A 41 5.10 -13.63 -15.50
C TYR A 41 6.62 -13.61 -15.65
N ALA A 42 7.39 -13.55 -14.56
CA ALA A 42 8.84 -13.51 -14.65
C ALA A 42 9.43 -14.92 -14.80
N GLU A 43 10.54 -15.00 -15.52
CA GLU A 43 11.34 -16.22 -15.64
C GLU A 43 12.05 -16.52 -14.31
N PHE A 44 12.22 -17.82 -14.01
CA PHE A 44 12.79 -18.28 -12.74
C PHE A 44 14.11 -17.60 -12.34
N PRO A 45 15.11 -17.42 -13.23
CA PRO A 45 16.36 -16.76 -12.86
C PRO A 45 16.16 -15.30 -12.39
N SER A 46 15.20 -14.59 -12.98
CA SER A 46 14.89 -13.20 -12.60
C SER A 46 14.17 -13.15 -11.25
N LEU A 47 13.31 -14.13 -10.97
CA LEU A 47 12.64 -14.26 -9.68
C LEU A 47 13.62 -14.57 -8.55
N GLN A 48 14.57 -15.48 -8.78
CA GLN A 48 15.58 -15.84 -7.79
C GLN A 48 16.41 -14.61 -7.39
N GLN A 49 16.93 -13.87 -8.37
CA GLN A 49 17.72 -12.67 -8.10
C GLN A 49 16.89 -11.60 -7.38
N TRP A 50 15.62 -11.42 -7.74
CA TRP A 50 14.75 -10.49 -7.05
C TRP A 50 14.54 -10.88 -5.58
N MET A 51 14.26 -12.15 -5.28
CA MET A 51 14.09 -12.62 -3.90
C MET A 51 15.37 -12.42 -3.08
N GLU A 52 16.54 -12.68 -3.67
CA GLU A 52 17.83 -12.43 -3.01
C GLU A 52 18.02 -10.94 -2.68
N ASN A 53 17.67 -10.03 -3.60
CA ASN A 53 17.75 -8.59 -3.37
C ASN A 53 16.83 -8.12 -2.24
N GLU A 54 15.56 -8.58 -2.21
CA GLU A 54 14.61 -8.20 -1.16
C GLU A 54 15.08 -8.65 0.23
N MET A 55 15.73 -9.81 0.32
CA MET A 55 16.29 -10.31 1.58
C MET A 55 17.48 -9.49 2.08
N HIS A 56 18.24 -8.87 1.17
CA HIS A 56 19.40 -8.04 1.53
C HIS A 56 19.02 -6.59 1.85
N GLU A 57 17.87 -6.09 1.39
CA GLU A 57 17.38 -4.75 1.73
C GLU A 57 16.77 -4.66 3.15
N GLU A 58 16.51 -5.80 3.81
CA GLU A 58 15.98 -5.86 5.19
C GLU A 58 17.07 -5.85 6.30
N GLU A 59 18.37 -5.82 5.95
CA GLU A 59 19.52 -5.65 6.88
C GLU A 59 19.99 -4.19 7.01
#